data_AF-A0AA39WLE1-F1
#
_entry.id   AF-A0AA39WLE1-F1
#
_cell.length_a   1.000
_cell.length_b   1.000
_cell.length_c   1.000
_cell.angle_alpha   90.00
_cell.angle_beta   90.00
_cell.angle_gamma   90.00
#
_symmetry.space_group_name_H-M   'P 1'
#
loop_
_entity.id
_entity.type
_entity.pdbx_description
1 polymer ?
#
loop_
_entity_poly.entity_id
_entity_poly.type
_entity_poly.pdbx_seq_one_letter_code
_entity_poly.pdbx_strand_id
1 'polypeptide(L)'
;MDPVSIALGVAPLCVAALKGASKLKEKIKLLRSAGVDVKRYRTRLETQRTIFLGDCELLLRESGVETRLAADMIHNFDHEHWTSTALEHALQLHLGERYDAVRELGEDIGSQIRNFDQPLRELEVEYSGCGKVSVLIHQSL
;
A
#
# COMPACT_ATOMS: atom_id res chain seq x y z
N MET A 1 0.23 -26.17 -10.33
CA MET A 1 -0.08 -24.74 -10.50
C MET A 1 1.22 -24.05 -10.87
N ASP A 2 1.23 -23.24 -11.93
CA ASP A 2 2.46 -22.61 -12.43
C ASP A 2 2.97 -21.50 -11.48
N PRO A 3 4.29 -21.34 -11.26
CA PRO A 3 4.85 -20.30 -10.38
C PRO A 3 4.42 -18.89 -10.77
N VAL A 4 4.21 -18.64 -12.07
CA VAL A 4 3.71 -17.37 -12.61
C VAL A 4 2.27 -17.11 -12.22
N SER A 5 1.43 -18.16 -12.17
CA SER A 5 0.02 -18.05 -11.74
C SER A 5 -0.09 -17.75 -10.25
N ILE A 6 0.86 -18.23 -9.44
CA ILE A 6 0.95 -17.91 -8.01
C ILE A 6 1.45 -16.48 -7.84
N ALA A 7 2.43 -16.03 -8.63
CA ALA A 7 2.99 -14.67 -8.52
C ALA A 7 1.99 -13.54 -8.87
N LEU A 8 0.92 -13.85 -9.60
CA LEU A 8 -0.14 -12.91 -9.99
C LEU A 8 -1.46 -13.14 -9.21
N GLY A 9 -1.47 -14.01 -8.21
CA GLY A 9 -2.66 -14.26 -7.38
C GLY A 9 -3.07 -13.07 -6.51
N VAL A 10 -4.26 -13.16 -5.91
CA VAL A 10 -4.79 -12.09 -5.04
C VAL A 10 -3.93 -11.91 -3.79
N ALA A 11 -3.41 -12.99 -3.19
CA ALA A 11 -2.56 -12.89 -2.01
C ALA A 11 -1.25 -12.09 -2.26
N PRO A 12 -0.45 -12.36 -3.30
CA PRO A 12 0.73 -11.55 -3.61
C PRO A 12 0.39 -10.10 -4.00
N LEU A 13 -0.78 -9.84 -4.60
CA LEU A 13 -1.24 -8.47 -4.88
C LEU A 13 -1.55 -7.70 -3.59
N CYS A 14 -2.18 -8.35 -2.60
CA CYS A 14 -2.33 -7.80 -1.26
C CYS A 14 -0.95 -7.45 -0.67
N VAL A 15 0.02 -8.38 -0.70
CA VAL A 15 1.38 -8.10 -0.21
C VAL A 15 2.03 -6.92 -0.93
N ALA A 16 1.91 -6.83 -2.25
CA ALA A 16 2.47 -5.73 -3.02
C ALA A 16 1.85 -4.38 -2.63
N ALA A 17 0.53 -4.32 -2.51
CA ALA A 17 -0.20 -3.12 -2.08
C ALA A 17 0.14 -2.74 -0.63
N LEU A 18 0.26 -3.72 0.26
CA LEU A 18 0.68 -3.54 1.66
C LEU A 18 2.09 -2.95 1.76
N LYS A 19 3.05 -3.50 1.00
CA LYS A 19 4.42 -2.97 0.90
C LYS A 19 4.44 -1.55 0.31
N GLY A 20 3.63 -1.29 -0.72
CA GLY A 20 3.43 0.03 -1.30
C GLY A 20 2.91 1.05 -0.28
N ALA A 21 1.89 0.68 0.50
CA ALA A 21 1.32 1.51 1.55
C ALA A 21 2.32 1.77 2.69
N SER A 22 3.21 0.83 3.00
CA SER A 22 4.30 1.02 3.96
C SER A 22 5.34 2.04 3.47
N LYS A 23 5.82 1.88 2.23
CA LYS A 23 6.74 2.85 1.61
C LYS A 23 6.12 4.25 1.56
N LEU A 24 4.85 4.34 1.18
CA LEU A 24 4.12 5.61 1.16
C LEU A 24 4.09 6.28 2.54
N LYS A 25 3.88 5.51 3.62
CA LYS A 25 3.93 6.01 5.01
C LYS A 25 5.30 6.59 5.35
N GLU A 26 6.41 5.99 4.90
CA GLU A 26 7.76 6.52 5.13
C GLU A 26 7.97 7.83 4.38
N LYS A 27 7.57 7.91 3.11
CA LYS A 27 7.66 9.13 2.30
C LYS A 27 6.80 10.27 2.86
N ILE A 28 5.59 9.94 3.32
CA ILE A 28 4.70 10.87 4.02
C ILE A 28 5.34 11.47 5.28
N LYS A 29 6.19 10.72 6.01
CA LYS A 29 6.92 11.26 7.17
C LYS A 29 7.92 12.34 6.76
N LEU A 30 8.52 12.25 5.58
CA LEU A 30 9.45 13.26 5.06
C LEU A 30 8.73 14.56 4.71
N LEU A 31 7.47 14.46 4.31
CA LEU A 31 6.59 15.60 3.98
C LEU A 31 5.97 16.28 5.22
N ARG A 32 6.38 15.91 6.44
CA ARG A 32 5.77 16.38 7.69
C ARG A 32 5.94 17.89 7.93
N SER A 33 6.92 18.52 7.30
CA SER A 33 7.16 19.98 7.32
C SER A 33 6.50 20.74 6.16
N ALA A 34 5.85 20.04 5.23
CA ALA A 34 5.26 20.65 4.04
C ALA A 34 3.92 21.36 4.33
N GLY A 35 3.53 22.28 3.44
CA GLY A 35 2.37 23.16 3.59
C GLY A 35 1.01 22.43 3.70
N VAL A 36 -0.05 23.22 3.89
CA VAL A 36 -1.42 22.74 4.17
C VAL A 36 -1.93 21.72 3.14
N ASP A 37 -1.63 21.90 1.86
CA ASP A 37 -2.07 20.98 0.80
C ASP A 37 -1.44 19.60 0.94
N VAL A 38 -0.13 19.55 1.25
CA VAL A 38 0.59 18.29 1.47
C VAL A 38 0.08 17.57 2.72
N LYS A 39 -0.30 18.31 3.76
CA LYS A 39 -0.97 17.74 4.95
C LYS A 39 -2.33 17.12 4.61
N ARG A 40 -3.12 17.75 3.72
CA ARG A 40 -4.42 17.21 3.26
C ARG A 40 -4.23 15.93 2.45
N TYR A 41 -3.27 15.91 1.52
CA TYR A 41 -2.93 14.70 0.75
C TYR A 41 -2.47 13.58 1.68
N ARG A 42 -1.60 13.89 2.64
CA ARG A 42 -1.16 12.94 3.67
C ARG A 42 -2.34 12.31 4.43
N THR A 43 -3.25 13.11 4.97
CA THR A 43 -4.40 12.58 5.72
C THR A 43 -5.25 11.66 4.85
N ARG A 44 -5.51 12.04 3.59
CA ARG A 44 -6.26 11.20 2.65
C ARG A 44 -5.58 9.86 2.41
N LEU A 45 -4.27 9.85 2.21
CA LEU A 45 -3.49 8.63 1.98
C LEU A 45 -3.42 7.74 3.23
N GLU A 46 -3.27 8.33 4.42
CA GLU A 46 -3.32 7.59 5.70
C GLU A 46 -4.69 6.92 5.90
N THR A 47 -5.79 7.61 5.60
CA THR A 47 -7.15 7.05 5.65
C THR A 47 -7.33 5.92 4.63
N GLN A 48 -6.97 6.13 3.36
CA GLN A 48 -7.08 5.11 2.32
C GLN A 48 -6.26 3.87 2.64
N ARG A 49 -5.03 4.05 3.15
CA ARG A 49 -4.22 2.95 3.65
C ARG A 49 -4.95 2.17 4.74
N THR A 50 -5.51 2.87 5.73
CA THR A 50 -6.15 2.22 6.89
C THR A 50 -7.37 1.41 6.48
N ILE A 51 -8.20 1.95 5.59
CA ILE A 51 -9.35 1.24 5.01
C ILE A 51 -8.86 0.00 4.26
N PHE A 52 -7.87 0.15 3.38
CA PHE A 52 -7.33 -0.97 2.60
C PHE A 52 -6.76 -2.10 3.48
N LEU A 53 -6.06 -1.78 4.57
CA LEU A 53 -5.59 -2.78 5.53
C LEU A 53 -6.76 -3.54 6.16
N GLY A 54 -7.81 -2.83 6.56
CA GLY A 54 -9.01 -3.44 7.14
C GLY A 54 -9.74 -4.34 6.13
N ASP A 55 -9.86 -3.90 4.88
CA ASP A 55 -10.48 -4.69 3.82
C ASP A 55 -9.68 -5.97 3.53
N CYS A 56 -8.35 -5.89 3.53
CA CYS A 56 -7.49 -7.08 3.38
C CYS A 56 -7.64 -8.03 4.57
N GLU A 57 -7.67 -7.52 5.81
CA GLU A 57 -7.89 -8.35 7.00
C GLU A 57 -9.25 -9.07 6.94
N LEU A 58 -10.30 -8.34 6.54
CA LEU A 58 -11.64 -8.90 6.37
C LEU A 58 -11.64 -9.99 5.30
N LEU A 59 -11.03 -9.73 4.15
CA LEU A 59 -10.93 -10.70 3.05
C LEU A 59 -10.22 -11.99 3.48
N LEU A 60 -9.12 -11.88 4.24
CA LEU A 60 -8.42 -13.05 4.78
C LEU A 60 -9.32 -13.85 5.71
N ARG A 61 -10.02 -13.18 6.62
CA ARG A 61 -10.92 -13.81 7.60
C ARG A 61 -12.10 -14.51 6.94
N GLU A 62 -12.72 -13.87 5.95
CA GLU A 62 -13.81 -14.46 5.19
C GLU A 62 -13.36 -15.66 4.36
N SER A 63 -12.10 -15.66 3.91
CA SER A 63 -11.46 -16.81 3.24
C SER A 63 -11.06 -17.93 4.20
N GLY A 64 -11.41 -17.85 5.49
CA GLY A 64 -11.18 -18.91 6.48
C GLY A 64 -9.86 -18.81 7.24
N VAL A 65 -9.11 -17.71 7.12
CA VAL A 65 -7.93 -17.45 7.96
C VAL A 65 -8.37 -17.07 9.37
N GLU A 66 -7.74 -17.64 10.39
CA GLU A 66 -8.01 -17.28 11.79
C GLU A 66 -7.77 -15.78 12.03
N THR A 67 -8.67 -15.11 12.76
CA THR A 67 -8.60 -13.65 13.03
C THR A 67 -7.22 -13.17 13.51
N ARG A 68 -6.56 -13.90 14.42
CA ARG A 68 -5.23 -13.52 14.91
C ARG A 68 -4.17 -13.62 13.83
N LEU A 69 -4.17 -14.73 13.09
CA LEU A 69 -3.27 -14.95 11.97
C LEU A 69 -3.48 -13.90 10.86
N ALA A 70 -4.73 -13.55 10.55
CA ALA A 70 -5.04 -12.51 9.58
C ALA A 70 -4.45 -11.15 10.00
N ALA A 71 -4.62 -10.74 11.26
CA ALA A 71 -4.02 -9.52 11.78
C ALA A 71 -2.49 -9.56 11.72
N ASP A 72 -1.87 -10.69 12.09
CA ASP A 72 -0.42 -10.88 12.04
C ASP A 72 0.10 -10.79 10.60
N MET A 73 -0.59 -11.39 9.63
CA MET A 73 -0.26 -11.30 8.21
C MET A 73 -0.34 -9.87 7.68
N ILE A 74 -1.32 -9.07 8.12
CA ILE A 74 -1.47 -7.66 7.74
C ILE A 74 -0.38 -6.77 8.35
N HIS A 75 0.22 -7.18 9.47
CA HIS A 75 1.33 -6.45 10.09
C HIS A 75 2.72 -6.99 9.72
N ASN A 76 2.80 -8.21 9.18
CA ASN A 76 4.02 -8.85 8.70
C ASN A 76 3.88 -9.29 7.23
N PHE A 77 4.34 -8.44 6.31
CA PHE A 77 4.23 -8.70 4.87
C PHE A 77 5.15 -9.80 4.35
N ASP A 78 6.10 -10.26 5.17
CA ASP A 78 6.99 -11.37 4.85
C ASP A 78 6.55 -12.67 5.56
N HIS A 79 5.31 -12.68 6.09
CA HIS A 79 4.72 -13.87 6.68
C HIS A 79 4.57 -14.98 5.62
N GLU A 80 5.06 -16.18 5.92
CA GLU A 80 5.05 -17.33 5.02
C GLU A 80 3.67 -17.68 4.43
N HIS A 81 2.59 -17.40 5.17
CA HIS A 81 1.22 -17.68 4.75
C HIS A 81 0.81 -16.91 3.49
N TRP A 82 1.43 -15.76 3.21
CA TRP A 82 1.19 -15.02 1.96
C TRP A 82 1.63 -15.77 0.71
N THR A 83 2.55 -16.72 0.84
CA THR A 83 3.03 -17.57 -0.27
C THR A 83 2.36 -18.94 -0.29
N SER A 84 1.43 -19.20 0.64
CA SER A 84 0.75 -20.48 0.75
C SER A 84 -0.24 -20.65 -0.38
N THR A 85 -0.10 -21.75 -1.14
CA THR A 85 -1.10 -22.14 -2.14
C THR A 85 -2.47 -22.43 -1.54
N ALA A 86 -2.51 -22.81 -0.25
CA ALA A 86 -3.77 -23.02 0.46
C ALA A 86 -4.53 -21.72 0.67
N LEU A 87 -3.82 -20.62 0.95
CA LEU A 87 -4.43 -19.29 1.06
C LEU A 87 -4.99 -18.84 -0.28
N GLU A 88 -4.22 -18.99 -1.35
CA GLU A 88 -4.65 -18.59 -2.69
C GLU A 88 -5.89 -19.37 -3.14
N HIS A 89 -5.90 -20.68 -2.89
CA HIS A 89 -7.07 -21.52 -3.17
C HIS A 89 -8.28 -21.12 -2.32
N ALA A 90 -8.08 -20.76 -1.05
CA ALA A 90 -9.16 -20.30 -0.18
C ALA A 90 -9.75 -18.96 -0.66
N LEU A 91 -8.90 -18.02 -1.08
CA LEU A 91 -9.32 -16.76 -1.71
C LEU A 91 -10.09 -17.02 -3.01
N GLN A 92 -9.62 -17.96 -3.84
CA GLN A 92 -10.30 -18.34 -5.08
C GLN A 92 -11.69 -18.95 -4.81
N LEU A 93 -11.81 -19.81 -3.81
CA LEU A 93 -13.10 -20.38 -3.40
C LEU A 93 -14.06 -19.31 -2.84
N HIS A 94 -13.56 -18.40 -2.01
CA HIS A 94 -14.36 -17.34 -1.40
C HIS A 94 -14.85 -16.31 -2.43
N LEU A 95 -13.94 -15.86 -3.30
CA LEU A 95 -14.25 -14.84 -4.31
C LEU A 95 -15.04 -15.42 -5.49
N GLY A 96 -14.87 -16.71 -5.80
CA GLY A 96 -15.55 -17.39 -6.89
C GLY A 96 -15.35 -16.65 -8.22
N GLU A 97 -16.44 -16.31 -8.90
CA GLU A 97 -16.43 -15.58 -10.18
C GLU A 97 -15.81 -14.18 -10.09
N ARG A 98 -15.70 -13.60 -8.89
CA ARG A 98 -15.10 -12.27 -8.67
C ARG A 98 -13.58 -12.31 -8.57
N TYR A 99 -12.98 -13.49 -8.48
CA TYR A 99 -11.55 -13.64 -8.25
C TYR A 99 -10.71 -12.89 -9.30
N ASP A 100 -11.00 -13.08 -10.59
CA ASP A 100 -10.24 -12.43 -11.66
C ASP A 100 -10.42 -10.91 -11.67
N ALA A 101 -11.63 -10.41 -11.40
CA ALA A 101 -11.88 -8.98 -11.29
C ALA A 101 -11.12 -8.34 -10.12
N VAL A 102 -11.02 -9.04 -8.98
CA VAL A 102 -10.24 -8.58 -7.81
C VAL A 102 -8.74 -8.63 -8.11
N ARG A 103 -8.28 -9.64 -8.83
CA ARG A 103 -6.90 -9.77 -9.30
C ARG A 103 -6.53 -8.62 -10.23
N GLU A 104 -7.32 -8.36 -11.26
CA GLU A 104 -7.11 -7.24 -12.19
C GLU A 104 -7.12 -5.89 -11.47
N LEU A 105 -8.07 -5.67 -10.56
CA LEU A 105 -8.11 -4.46 -9.74
C LEU A 105 -6.84 -4.29 -8.89
N GLY A 106 -6.34 -5.38 -8.30
CA GLY A 106 -5.10 -5.38 -7.52
C GLY A 106 -3.88 -5.05 -8.39
N GLU A 107 -3.81 -5.56 -9.61
CA GLU A 107 -2.76 -5.25 -10.59
C GLU A 107 -2.79 -3.76 -10.98
N ASP A 108 -3.98 -3.22 -11.25
CA ASP A 108 -4.20 -1.81 -11.56
C ASP A 108 -3.77 -0.89 -10.41
N ILE A 109 -4.18 -1.20 -9.18
CA ILE A 109 -3.76 -0.46 -7.98
C ILE A 109 -2.23 -0.54 -7.82
N GLY A 110 -1.64 -1.72 -8.01
CA GLY A 110 -0.20 -1.90 -7.95
C GLY A 110 0.55 -1.07 -9.01
N SER A 111 -0.01 -0.97 -10.22
CA SER A 111 0.51 -0.13 -11.30
C SER A 111 0.45 1.35 -10.94
N GLN A 112 -0.70 1.81 -10.41
CA GLN A 112 -0.85 3.19 -9.94
C GLN A 112 0.15 3.53 -8.84
N ILE A 113 0.33 2.65 -7.84
CA ILE A 113 1.30 2.85 -6.77
C ILE A 113 2.73 2.99 -7.32
N ARG A 114 3.12 2.15 -8.30
CA ARG A 114 4.44 2.27 -8.95
C ARG A 114 4.58 3.59 -9.72
N ASN A 115 3.53 4.02 -10.39
CA ASN A 115 3.51 5.29 -11.11
C ASN A 115 3.58 6.51 -10.17
N PHE A 116 3.10 6.38 -8.93
CA PHE A 116 3.29 7.41 -7.90
C PHE A 116 4.70 7.43 -7.30
N ASP A 117 5.50 6.37 -7.42
CA ASP A 117 6.84 6.31 -6.85
C ASP A 117 7.79 7.33 -7.51
N GLN A 118 7.62 7.61 -8.80
CA GLN A 118 8.47 8.55 -9.53
C GLN A 118 8.20 10.02 -9.16
N PRO A 119 6.96 10.54 -9.20
CA PRO A 119 6.66 11.90 -8.71
C PRO A 119 7.03 12.10 -7.23
N LEU A 120 6.88 11.06 -6.39
CA LEU A 120 7.28 11.15 -4.99
C LEU A 120 8.80 11.22 -4.80
N ARG A 121 9.60 10.56 -5.66
CA ARG A 121 11.06 10.70 -5.67
C ARG A 121 11.49 12.10 -6.08
N GLU A 122 10.81 12.71 -7.05
CA GLU A 122 11.07 14.07 -7.50
C GLU A 122 10.82 15.09 -6.36
N LEU A 123 9.72 14.93 -5.62
CA LEU A 123 9.44 15.71 -4.41
C LEU A 123 10.49 15.50 -3.30
N GLU A 124 10.99 14.27 -3.10
CA GLU A 124 12.07 14.00 -2.14
C GLU A 124 13.37 14.74 -2.48
N VAL A 125 13.71 14.86 -3.77
CA VAL A 125 14.88 15.64 -4.23
C VAL A 125 14.67 17.13 -3.96
N GLU A 126 13.47 17.64 -4.25
CA GLU A 126 13.12 19.05 -4.02
C GLU A 126 13.18 19.43 -2.52
N TYR A 127 12.63 18.60 -1.63
CA TYR A 127 12.65 18.86 -0.19
C TYR A 127 13.99 18.54 0.49
N SER A 128 14.77 17.58 -0.02
CA SER A 128 16.13 17.29 0.49
C SER A 128 17.16 18.35 0.07
N GLY A 129 16.92 19.06 -1.04
CA GLY A 129 17.68 20.26 -1.43
C GLY A 129 17.37 21.49 -0.58
N CYS A 130 16.22 21.53 0.08
CA CYS A 130 15.79 22.62 0.97
C CYS A 130 16.32 22.47 2.41
N GLY A 131 17.51 21.89 2.57
CA GLY A 131 18.21 21.78 3.86
C GLY A 131 18.83 23.09 4.36
N LYS A 132 18.85 24.16 3.55
CA LYS A 132 19.24 25.52 3.97
C LYS A 132 18.57 26.58 3.08
N VAL A 133 17.32 26.94 3.36
CA VAL A 133 16.88 28.31 3.13
C VAL A 133 16.28 28.84 4.42
N SER A 134 17.18 29.21 5.34
CA SER A 134 16.86 30.16 6.39
C SER A 134 16.63 31.53 5.76
N VAL A 135 15.44 32.08 5.99
CA VAL A 135 15.12 33.51 6.07
C VAL A 135 15.42 34.36 4.83
N LEU A 136 14.36 34.92 4.22
CA LEU A 136 14.20 36.35 3.95
C LEU A 136 12.83 36.57 3.29
N ILE A 137 11.76 36.59 4.10
CA ILE A 137 10.59 37.40 3.73
C ILE A 137 10.90 38.78 4.27
N HIS A 138 11.46 39.61 3.40
CA HIS A 138 11.73 41.02 3.67
C HIS A 138 10.39 41.72 3.93
N GLN A 139 10.17 42.17 5.16
CA GLN A 139 9.36 43.35 5.39
C GLN A 139 10.06 44.54 4.72
N SER A 140 9.32 45.31 3.93
CA SER A 140 9.50 46.70 3.43
C SER A 140 8.83 46.73 2.05
N LEU A 141 7.78 47.49 1.75
CA LEU A 141 7.13 48.66 2.33
C LEU A 141 5.65 48.65 1.90
#